data_AF-A0A7Y4YKS3-F1
#
_entry.id   AF-A0A7Y4YKS3-F1
#
_cell.length_a   1.000
_cell.length_b   1.000
_cell.length_c   1.000
_cell.angle_alpha   90.00
_cell.angle_beta   90.00
_cell.angle_gamma   90.00
#
_symmetry.space_group_name_H-M   'P 1'
#
loop_
_entity.id
_entity.type
_entity.pdbx_description
1 polymer ?
#
loop_
_entity_poly.entity_id
_entity_poly.type
_entity_poly.pdbx_seq_one_letter_code
_entity_poly.pdbx_strand_id
1 'polypeptide(L)'
;MRSLALVLSLSVMGVSGVAAATSYDPLDDLVSTAKKEINAKEAIDKSKDRVLNNPRREKMEKGFWQFFQGKSGAKPGEFCTAVYWQKSQMISVLGPGGEYRGAMLGFIAVEPKPPFPRPDNPKEIQKVKVTLTQGADPSATITAFNRTVADFADEIQFAVPTIEAALAGMEEKLNFKIEYEGSKIFELEWHSGLAARDMLKKCLKGENVDGKEVM
;
A
#
# COMPACT_ATOMS: atom_id res chain seq x y z
N MET A 1 -6.17 -74.83 -15.97
CA MET A 1 -5.16 -74.61 -17.05
C MET A 1 -4.43 -73.32 -16.67
N ARG A 2 -3.17 -73.37 -16.20
CA ARG A 2 -1.91 -73.34 -16.99
C ARG A 2 -1.90 -72.13 -17.95
N SER A 3 -0.90 -71.25 -18.04
CA SER A 3 0.43 -71.20 -17.45
C SER A 3 1.07 -69.82 -17.73
N LEU A 4 1.93 -69.38 -16.80
CA LEU A 4 3.26 -68.77 -16.93
C LEU A 4 3.63 -67.85 -18.12
N ALA A 5 4.12 -66.65 -17.77
CA ALA A 5 5.49 -66.15 -17.99
C ALA A 5 5.65 -64.84 -17.19
N LEU A 6 6.41 -64.78 -16.08
CA LEU A 6 7.84 -64.50 -15.98
C LEU A 6 8.27 -63.27 -16.79
N VAL A 7 8.71 -62.19 -16.11
CA VAL A 7 10.06 -61.60 -16.22
C VAL A 7 10.14 -60.16 -15.66
N LEU A 8 11.15 -60.00 -14.80
CA LEU A 8 11.95 -58.84 -14.38
C LEU A 8 11.39 -57.70 -13.52
N SER A 9 11.97 -57.67 -12.32
CA SER A 9 12.09 -56.64 -11.30
C SER A 9 13.14 -55.54 -11.62
N LEU A 10 13.08 -54.47 -10.80
CA LEU A 10 13.96 -53.28 -10.65
C LEU A 10 13.68 -52.12 -11.62
N SER A 11 13.48 -50.86 -11.22
CA SER A 11 13.90 -50.13 -10.02
C SER A 11 12.93 -48.99 -9.69
N VAL A 12 12.77 -48.68 -8.40
CA VAL A 12 12.02 -47.53 -7.89
C VAL A 12 12.87 -46.27 -8.08
N MET A 13 12.39 -45.33 -8.89
CA MET A 13 12.70 -43.91 -8.74
C MET A 13 11.42 -43.13 -9.02
N GLY A 14 10.79 -42.66 -7.95
CA GLY A 14 9.72 -41.67 -8.06
C GLY A 14 10.31 -40.31 -8.38
N VAL A 15 9.68 -39.59 -9.31
CA VAL A 15 9.67 -38.13 -9.31
C VAL A 15 8.27 -37.68 -9.72
N SER A 16 7.51 -37.22 -8.73
CA SER A 16 6.27 -36.48 -8.92
C SER A 16 6.59 -35.12 -9.54
N GLY A 17 6.31 -34.95 -10.83
CA GLY A 17 6.36 -33.65 -11.50
C GLY A 17 5.07 -32.87 -11.23
N VAL A 18 4.96 -32.25 -10.05
CA VAL A 18 4.02 -31.15 -9.83
C VAL A 18 4.78 -29.86 -10.10
N ALA A 19 4.51 -29.23 -11.24
CA ALA A 19 5.01 -27.90 -11.53
C ALA A 19 4.30 -26.88 -10.62
N ALA A 20 4.88 -26.65 -9.44
CA ALA A 20 4.55 -25.50 -8.61
C ALA A 20 5.40 -24.32 -9.08
N ALA A 21 4.75 -23.31 -9.65
CA ALA A 21 5.39 -22.02 -9.90
C ALA A 21 5.82 -21.44 -8.56
N THR A 22 7.13 -21.40 -8.30
CA THR A 22 7.70 -20.69 -7.16
C THR A 22 7.59 -19.19 -7.44
N SER A 23 6.83 -18.47 -6.62
CA SER A 23 6.74 -17.00 -6.68
C SER A 23 8.12 -16.39 -6.44
N TYR A 24 8.64 -15.66 -7.43
CA TYR A 24 9.78 -14.77 -7.24
C TYR A 24 9.39 -13.68 -6.26
N ASP A 25 10.02 -13.65 -5.09
CA ASP A 25 9.88 -12.61 -4.07
C ASP A 25 11.08 -11.66 -4.16
N PRO A 26 10.91 -10.45 -4.74
CA PRO A 26 11.99 -9.49 -4.93
C PRO A 26 12.57 -8.97 -3.60
N LEU A 27 11.86 -9.15 -2.48
CA LEU A 27 12.30 -8.73 -1.16
C LEU A 27 13.29 -9.73 -0.54
N ASP A 28 13.12 -11.03 -0.80
CA ASP A 28 14.00 -12.10 -0.30
C ASP A 28 15.36 -12.08 -1.01
N ASP A 29 15.37 -11.74 -2.31
CA ASP A 29 16.59 -11.57 -3.11
C ASP A 29 17.42 -10.34 -2.65
N LEU A 30 16.74 -9.29 -2.21
CA LEU A 30 17.35 -8.08 -1.64
C LEU A 30 18.01 -8.35 -0.27
N VAL A 31 17.40 -9.23 0.53
CA VAL A 31 17.87 -9.59 1.88
C VAL A 31 18.99 -10.63 1.83
N SER A 32 18.96 -11.57 0.87
CA SER A 32 19.99 -12.61 0.74
C SER A 32 21.34 -12.05 0.26
N THR A 33 21.29 -11.05 -0.63
CA THR A 33 22.48 -10.35 -1.15
C THR A 33 23.19 -9.54 -0.05
N ALA A 34 22.44 -9.04 0.94
CA ALA A 34 22.99 -8.28 2.06
C ALA A 34 23.74 -9.13 3.11
N LYS A 35 23.57 -10.46 3.10
CA LYS A 35 24.14 -11.35 4.13
C LYS A 35 25.57 -11.80 3.87
N LYS A 36 26.12 -11.61 2.67
CA LYS A 36 27.52 -11.97 2.39
C LYS A 36 28.37 -10.71 2.30
N GLU A 37 29.21 -10.58 3.33
CA GLU A 37 30.38 -9.70 3.41
C GLU A 37 30.11 -8.20 3.52
N ILE A 38 29.78 -7.67 4.71
CA ILE A 38 30.25 -6.31 5.01
C ILE A 38 30.60 -6.15 6.50
N ASN A 39 31.82 -5.66 6.73
CA ASN A 39 32.29 -5.12 8.00
C ASN A 39 31.33 -4.00 8.44
N ALA A 40 30.42 -4.32 9.37
CA ALA A 40 29.18 -3.59 9.62
C ALA A 40 29.37 -2.08 9.88
N LYS A 41 30.51 -1.68 10.44
CA LYS A 41 30.80 -0.27 10.76
C LYS A 41 31.07 0.58 9.52
N GLU A 42 31.85 0.07 8.57
CA GLU A 42 32.19 0.82 7.34
C GLU A 42 31.02 0.84 6.34
N ALA A 43 30.17 -0.21 6.36
CA ALA A 43 28.91 -0.27 5.61
C ALA A 43 27.90 0.77 6.12
N ILE A 44 27.79 0.93 7.44
CA ILE A 44 26.89 1.89 8.08
C ILE A 44 27.35 3.32 7.81
N ASP A 45 28.66 3.59 7.83
CA ASP A 45 29.19 4.93 7.56
C ASP A 45 29.15 5.28 6.04
N LYS A 46 29.38 4.34 5.12
CA LYS A 46 29.19 4.55 3.66
C LYS A 46 27.72 4.54 3.21
N SER A 47 26.84 3.86 3.93
CA SER A 47 25.39 3.91 3.69
C SER A 47 24.72 5.10 4.35
N LYS A 48 25.31 5.67 5.42
CA LYS A 48 24.90 6.95 5.97
C LYS A 48 24.89 7.99 4.87
N ASP A 49 25.94 8.23 4.11
CA ASP A 49 25.88 9.26 3.04
C ASP A 49 24.90 8.93 1.91
N ARG A 50 24.59 7.66 1.64
CA ARG A 50 23.64 7.24 0.58
C ARG A 50 22.17 7.30 1.03
N VAL A 51 21.90 7.00 2.30
CA VAL A 51 20.62 7.20 2.97
C VAL A 51 20.44 8.68 3.29
N LEU A 52 21.54 9.38 3.62
CA LEU A 52 21.61 10.79 4.00
C LEU A 52 21.59 11.78 2.82
N ASN A 53 21.87 11.31 1.59
CA ASN A 53 21.75 12.07 0.34
C ASN A 53 20.75 11.45 -0.67
N ASN A 54 19.82 10.61 -0.23
CA ASN A 54 18.79 10.05 -1.11
C ASN A 54 17.79 11.15 -1.55
N PRO A 55 17.59 11.42 -2.85
CA PRO A 55 16.57 12.34 -3.36
C PRO A 55 15.17 12.02 -2.85
N ARG A 56 14.88 10.76 -2.52
CA ARG A 56 13.62 10.38 -1.88
C ARG A 56 13.45 10.98 -0.49
N ARG A 57 14.50 11.21 0.29
CA ARG A 57 14.30 11.75 1.64
C ARG A 57 13.82 13.19 1.60
N GLU A 58 14.42 14.02 0.75
CA GLU A 58 13.95 15.40 0.59
C GLU A 58 12.48 15.42 0.15
N LYS A 59 12.09 14.55 -0.80
CA LYS A 59 10.70 14.39 -1.20
C LYS A 59 9.80 13.91 -0.06
N MET A 60 10.22 12.89 0.69
CA MET A 60 9.48 12.36 1.83
C MET A 60 9.36 13.37 2.97
N GLU A 61 10.34 14.25 3.19
CA GLU A 61 10.25 15.33 4.17
C GLU A 61 9.23 16.39 3.72
N LYS A 62 9.30 16.77 2.44
CA LYS A 62 8.43 17.81 1.87
C LYS A 62 6.99 17.34 1.67
N GLY A 63 6.80 16.07 1.30
CA GLY A 63 5.54 15.58 0.76
C GLY A 63 5.62 15.41 -0.76
N PHE A 64 5.02 14.35 -1.29
CA PHE A 64 4.78 14.19 -2.72
C PHE A 64 3.68 13.17 -2.99
N TRP A 65 3.05 13.25 -4.16
CA TRP A 65 2.11 12.26 -4.67
C TRP A 65 2.76 11.27 -5.63
N GLN A 66 2.30 10.04 -5.58
CA GLN A 66 2.64 8.96 -6.51
C GLN A 66 1.37 8.34 -7.09
N PHE A 67 1.43 7.94 -8.37
CA PHE A 67 0.28 7.38 -9.10
C PHE A 67 0.60 6.01 -9.68
N PHE A 68 -0.37 5.12 -9.64
CA PHE A 68 -0.28 3.78 -10.22
C PHE A 68 -1.66 3.11 -10.33
N GLN A 69 -1.73 2.04 -11.12
CA GLN A 69 -2.86 1.12 -11.10
C GLN A 69 -2.70 0.12 -9.96
N GLY A 70 -3.56 0.20 -8.94
CA GLY A 70 -3.45 -0.55 -7.67
C GLY A 70 -3.67 -2.06 -7.78
N LYS A 71 -4.02 -2.57 -8.98
CA LYS A 71 -4.18 -4.00 -9.25
C LYS A 71 -3.52 -4.37 -10.58
N SER A 72 -2.56 -5.29 -10.49
CA SER A 72 -1.92 -5.87 -11.67
C SER A 72 -2.96 -6.59 -12.55
N GLY A 73 -2.88 -6.36 -13.86
CA GLY A 73 -3.80 -6.94 -14.84
C GLY A 73 -5.23 -6.39 -14.82
N ALA A 74 -5.52 -5.34 -14.03
CA ALA A 74 -6.81 -4.66 -14.12
C ALA A 74 -6.99 -3.92 -15.45
N LYS A 75 -8.25 -3.69 -15.82
CA LYS A 75 -8.55 -2.96 -17.07
C LYS A 75 -8.07 -1.50 -16.93
N PRO A 76 -7.65 -0.85 -18.04
CA PRO A 76 -7.31 0.56 -18.01
C PRO A 76 -8.45 1.38 -17.38
N GLY A 77 -8.10 2.21 -16.38
CA GLY A 77 -9.05 3.05 -15.64
C GLY A 77 -9.61 2.43 -14.35
N GLU A 78 -9.33 1.16 -14.07
CA GLU A 78 -9.72 0.51 -12.81
C GLU A 78 -8.61 0.58 -11.76
N PHE A 79 -8.98 0.68 -10.48
CA PHE A 79 -8.05 0.71 -9.34
C PHE A 79 -7.00 1.82 -9.44
N CYS A 80 -7.32 2.91 -10.14
CA CYS A 80 -6.45 4.08 -10.20
C CYS A 80 -6.18 4.62 -8.80
N THR A 81 -4.91 4.69 -8.43
CA THR A 81 -4.49 5.01 -7.07
C THR A 81 -3.59 6.24 -7.08
N ALA A 82 -3.89 7.19 -6.21
CA ALA A 82 -3.01 8.30 -5.85
C ALA A 82 -2.59 8.15 -4.39
N VAL A 83 -1.30 8.15 -4.09
CA VAL A 83 -0.78 8.09 -2.72
C VAL A 83 0.06 9.33 -2.45
N TYR A 84 -0.34 10.12 -1.46
CA TYR A 84 0.50 11.17 -0.88
C TYR A 84 1.40 10.55 0.18
N TRP A 85 2.70 10.77 0.05
CA TRP A 85 3.74 10.29 0.96
C TRP A 85 4.35 11.45 1.70
N GLN A 86 4.41 11.36 3.03
CA GLN A 86 5.24 12.26 3.82
C GLN A 86 5.71 11.56 5.11
N LYS A 87 7.03 11.55 5.32
CA LYS A 87 7.70 10.88 6.44
C LYS A 87 7.25 9.41 6.57
N SER A 88 6.65 9.02 7.69
CA SER A 88 6.16 7.66 7.94
C SER A 88 4.65 7.53 7.73
N GLN A 89 4.01 8.51 7.11
CA GLN A 89 2.55 8.56 6.92
C GLN A 89 2.20 8.67 5.44
N MET A 90 1.06 8.10 5.07
CA MET A 90 0.51 8.17 3.72
C MET A 90 -0.99 8.45 3.78
N ILE A 91 -1.48 9.13 2.74
CA ILE A 91 -2.91 9.21 2.42
C ILE A 91 -3.10 8.64 1.01
N SER A 92 -4.06 7.74 0.83
CA SER A 92 -4.36 7.12 -0.44
C SER A 92 -5.78 7.46 -0.90
N VAL A 93 -5.92 7.74 -2.20
CA VAL A 93 -7.21 7.82 -2.89
C VAL A 93 -7.22 6.70 -3.93
N LEU A 94 -8.09 5.71 -3.73
CA LEU A 94 -8.25 4.57 -4.63
C LEU A 94 -9.60 4.68 -5.35
N GLY A 95 -9.54 4.65 -6.68
CA GLY A 95 -10.71 4.65 -7.54
C GLY A 95 -11.40 3.28 -7.67
N PRO A 96 -12.55 3.26 -8.35
CA PRO A 96 -13.36 2.05 -8.55
C PRO A 96 -12.63 0.98 -9.36
N GLY A 97 -13.08 -0.26 -9.26
CA GLY A 97 -12.53 -1.37 -10.04
C GLY A 97 -13.25 -2.69 -9.81
N GLY A 98 -13.33 -3.53 -10.85
CA GLY A 98 -14.14 -4.74 -10.81
C GLY A 98 -15.60 -4.40 -10.55
N GLU A 99 -16.18 -5.03 -9.52
CA GLU A 99 -17.57 -4.78 -9.11
C GLU A 99 -17.73 -3.58 -8.16
N TYR A 100 -16.64 -3.08 -7.56
CA TYR A 100 -16.72 -1.95 -6.64
C TYR A 100 -16.76 -0.62 -7.42
N ARG A 101 -17.84 0.14 -7.22
CA ARG A 101 -18.10 1.40 -7.93
C ARG A 101 -17.85 2.67 -7.11
N GLY A 102 -17.55 2.52 -5.82
CA GLY A 102 -17.14 3.63 -4.97
C GLY A 102 -15.66 3.98 -5.12
N ALA A 103 -15.18 4.83 -4.23
CA ALA A 103 -13.77 5.10 -4.03
C ALA A 103 -13.39 4.85 -2.57
N MET A 104 -12.10 4.71 -2.28
CA MET A 104 -11.60 4.56 -0.92
C MET A 104 -10.63 5.69 -0.61
N LEU A 105 -10.74 6.23 0.61
CA LEU A 105 -9.76 7.15 1.20
C LEU A 105 -9.05 6.40 2.32
N GLY A 106 -7.76 6.09 2.14
CA GLY A 106 -6.95 5.36 3.09
C GLY A 106 -5.95 6.26 3.81
N PHE A 107 -5.67 5.94 5.05
CA PHE A 107 -4.66 6.58 5.89
C PHE A 107 -3.76 5.50 6.42
N ILE A 108 -2.47 5.56 6.09
CA ILE A 108 -1.51 4.53 6.45
C ILE A 108 -0.43 5.17 7.32
N ALA A 109 -0.07 4.50 8.41
CA ALA A 109 1.03 4.89 9.26
C ALA A 109 2.02 3.72 9.42
N VAL A 110 3.30 4.02 9.25
CA VAL A 110 4.42 3.12 9.52
C VAL A 110 4.86 3.30 10.97
N GLU A 111 4.90 2.18 11.70
CA GLU A 111 5.19 2.09 13.12
C GLU A 111 4.38 3.11 13.96
N PRO A 112 3.04 3.13 13.83
CA PRO A 112 2.21 4.18 14.42
C PRO A 112 2.37 4.23 15.95
N LYS A 113 2.56 5.44 16.47
CA LYS A 113 2.58 5.75 17.90
C LYS A 113 1.73 7.00 18.15
N PRO A 114 0.55 6.90 18.79
CA PRO A 114 -0.10 5.68 19.28
C PRO A 114 -0.51 4.72 18.13
N PRO A 115 -0.72 3.42 18.41
CA PRO A 115 -1.10 2.47 17.39
C PRO A 115 -2.47 2.79 16.80
N PHE A 116 -2.63 2.47 15.51
CA PHE A 116 -3.96 2.41 14.89
C PHE A 116 -4.75 1.25 15.47
N PRO A 117 -6.10 1.29 15.46
CA PRO A 117 -6.89 0.12 15.82
C PRO A 117 -6.64 -1.01 14.81
N ARG A 118 -6.32 -2.20 15.30
CA ARG A 118 -6.03 -3.38 14.48
C ARG A 118 -7.20 -4.36 14.51
N PRO A 119 -7.40 -5.15 13.44
CA PRO A 119 -8.35 -6.25 13.49
C PRO A 119 -7.84 -7.35 14.42
N ASP A 120 -8.75 -8.09 15.07
CA ASP A 120 -8.39 -9.23 15.94
C ASP A 120 -7.58 -10.30 15.17
N ASN A 121 -7.90 -10.44 13.89
CA ASN A 121 -7.15 -11.26 12.93
C ASN A 121 -6.49 -10.34 11.88
N PRO A 122 -5.16 -10.28 11.78
CA PRO A 122 -4.45 -9.43 10.81
C PRO A 122 -4.78 -9.69 9.34
N LYS A 123 -5.39 -10.85 9.03
CA LYS A 123 -5.83 -11.21 7.67
C LYS A 123 -7.24 -10.72 7.33
N GLU A 124 -7.93 -10.12 8.28
CA GLU A 124 -9.31 -9.66 8.13
C GLU A 124 -9.39 -8.13 8.14
N ILE A 125 -10.57 -7.63 7.79
CA ILE A 125 -10.93 -6.22 7.86
C ILE A 125 -12.06 -6.11 8.89
N GLN A 126 -11.95 -5.19 9.84
CA GLN A 126 -13.02 -4.90 10.79
C GLN A 126 -13.53 -3.46 10.65
N LYS A 127 -14.78 -3.26 11.05
CA LYS A 127 -15.37 -1.93 11.12
C LYS A 127 -15.06 -1.31 12.47
N VAL A 128 -14.54 -0.09 12.46
CA VAL A 128 -14.25 0.69 13.65
C VAL A 128 -14.91 2.06 13.57
N LYS A 129 -15.17 2.68 14.72
CA LYS A 129 -15.62 4.07 14.80
C LYS A 129 -14.43 4.96 15.09
N VAL A 130 -14.19 5.93 14.23
CA VAL A 130 -13.13 6.93 14.38
C VAL A 130 -13.72 8.30 14.19
N THR A 131 -13.09 9.31 14.78
CA THR A 131 -13.43 10.71 14.54
C THR A 131 -12.47 11.26 13.50
N LEU A 132 -13.02 11.66 12.36
CA LEU A 132 -12.28 12.28 11.26
C LEU A 132 -12.52 13.79 11.29
N THR A 133 -11.44 14.56 11.14
CA THR A 133 -11.51 16.01 10.88
C THR A 133 -10.80 16.28 9.56
N GLN A 134 -11.44 17.06 8.67
CA GLN A 134 -10.93 17.41 7.35
C GLN A 134 -10.87 18.93 7.23
N GLY A 135 -9.67 19.50 7.18
CA GLY A 135 -9.48 20.95 7.10
C GLY A 135 -10.24 21.69 8.20
N ALA A 136 -11.13 22.59 7.80
CA ALA A 136 -11.95 23.41 8.70
C ALA A 136 -13.35 22.82 8.96
N ASP A 137 -13.67 21.66 8.40
CA ASP A 137 -14.98 21.03 8.59
C ASP A 137 -15.16 20.55 10.04
N PRO A 138 -16.40 20.57 10.56
CA PRO A 138 -16.69 19.96 11.86
C PRO A 138 -16.26 18.49 11.88
N SER A 139 -15.61 18.07 12.98
CA SER A 139 -15.25 16.67 13.17
C SER A 139 -16.48 15.76 13.14
N ALA A 140 -16.35 14.60 12.50
CA ALA A 140 -17.41 13.62 12.37
C ALA A 140 -16.94 12.23 12.84
N THR A 141 -17.74 11.59 13.70
CA THR A 141 -17.52 10.19 14.07
C THR A 141 -18.20 9.28 13.05
N ILE A 142 -17.39 8.60 12.26
CA ILE A 142 -17.85 7.79 11.12
C ILE A 142 -17.29 6.37 11.20
N THR A 143 -17.93 5.46 10.47
CA THR A 143 -17.42 4.08 10.35
C THR A 143 -16.26 4.06 9.37
N ALA A 144 -15.15 3.47 9.80
CA ALA A 144 -14.01 3.16 8.96
C ALA A 144 -13.74 1.65 8.95
N PHE A 145 -12.87 1.21 8.05
CA PHE A 145 -12.34 -0.14 7.96
C PHE A 145 -10.90 -0.12 8.44
N ASN A 146 -10.55 -0.95 9.41
CA ASN A 146 -9.16 -1.13 9.81
C ASN A 146 -8.53 -2.29 9.05
N ARG A 147 -7.23 -2.19 8.81
CA ARG A 147 -6.44 -3.24 8.16
C ARG A 147 -4.99 -3.16 8.61
N THR A 148 -4.38 -4.30 8.83
CA THR A 148 -2.91 -4.40 8.93
C THR A 148 -2.35 -4.63 7.54
N VAL A 149 -1.55 -3.69 7.04
CA VAL A 149 -0.95 -3.73 5.69
C VAL A 149 0.35 -4.53 5.71
N ALA A 150 1.12 -4.38 6.79
CA ALA A 150 2.31 -5.15 7.11
C ALA A 150 2.48 -5.17 8.64
N ASP A 151 3.35 -6.03 9.18
CA ASP A 151 3.59 -6.11 10.64
C ASP A 151 3.93 -4.74 11.28
N PHE A 152 4.52 -3.85 10.49
CA PHE A 152 4.93 -2.50 10.87
C PHE A 152 4.04 -1.39 10.31
N ALA A 153 2.94 -1.70 9.61
CA ALA A 153 2.10 -0.68 8.96
C ALA A 153 0.61 -1.01 9.08
N ASP A 154 -0.14 -0.06 9.62
CA ASP A 154 -1.57 -0.17 9.81
C ASP A 154 -2.31 0.91 9.02
N GLU A 155 -3.55 0.61 8.67
CA GLU A 155 -4.38 1.44 7.81
C GLU A 155 -5.79 1.61 8.35
N ILE A 156 -6.31 2.83 8.19
CA ILE A 156 -7.73 3.16 8.33
C ILE A 156 -8.25 3.61 6.98
N GLN A 157 -9.30 2.96 6.49
CA GLN A 157 -9.93 3.30 5.21
C GLN A 157 -11.38 3.73 5.38
N PHE A 158 -11.79 4.74 4.61
CA PHE A 158 -13.16 5.19 4.51
C PHE A 158 -13.69 4.90 3.11
N ALA A 159 -14.91 4.38 3.05
CA ALA A 159 -15.63 4.30 1.78
C ALA A 159 -16.14 5.69 1.40
N VAL A 160 -15.82 6.11 0.19
CA VAL A 160 -16.35 7.31 -0.45
C VAL A 160 -17.40 6.85 -1.48
N PRO A 161 -18.62 7.40 -1.47
CA PRO A 161 -19.72 6.87 -2.29
C PRO A 161 -19.41 6.75 -3.79
N THR A 162 -18.66 7.71 -4.34
CA THR A 162 -18.25 7.71 -5.75
C THR A 162 -16.85 8.30 -5.92
N ILE A 163 -16.23 8.05 -7.07
CA ILE A 163 -14.94 8.67 -7.43
C ILE A 163 -15.07 10.18 -7.63
N GLU A 164 -16.20 10.67 -8.13
CA GLU A 164 -16.44 12.10 -8.30
C GLU A 164 -16.45 12.82 -6.95
N ALA A 165 -17.04 12.20 -5.91
CA ALA A 165 -17.01 12.74 -4.56
C ALA A 165 -15.58 12.78 -3.99
N ALA A 166 -14.78 11.73 -4.23
CA ALA A 166 -13.37 11.72 -3.82
C ALA A 166 -12.57 12.81 -4.54
N LEU A 167 -12.72 12.94 -5.86
CA LEU A 167 -12.05 13.96 -6.66
C LEU A 167 -12.48 15.38 -6.28
N ALA A 168 -13.75 15.58 -5.90
CA ALA A 168 -14.25 16.88 -5.44
C ALA A 168 -13.61 17.31 -4.12
N GLY A 169 -13.35 16.36 -3.22
CA GLY A 169 -12.65 16.61 -1.95
C GLY A 169 -11.12 16.75 -2.05
N MET A 170 -10.53 16.56 -3.24
CA MET A 170 -9.10 16.81 -3.46
C MET A 170 -8.84 18.30 -3.66
N GLU A 171 -8.71 19.02 -2.54
CA GLU A 171 -8.27 20.40 -2.49
C GLU A 171 -6.75 20.54 -2.65
N GLU A 172 -6.28 21.75 -2.96
CA GLU A 172 -4.85 22.02 -3.14
C GLU A 172 -4.03 21.65 -1.90
N LYS A 173 -4.53 22.02 -0.73
CA LYS A 173 -4.02 21.60 0.57
C LYS A 173 -5.19 21.16 1.42
N LEU A 174 -5.06 20.04 2.12
CA LEU A 174 -6.08 19.57 3.04
C LEU A 174 -5.42 18.81 4.18
N ASN A 175 -5.68 19.27 5.41
CA ASN A 175 -5.27 18.60 6.62
C ASN A 175 -6.28 17.53 7.02
N PHE A 176 -5.78 16.38 7.44
CA PHE A 176 -6.56 15.29 8.00
C PHE A 176 -6.08 14.97 9.40
N LYS A 177 -7.03 14.83 10.32
CA LYS A 177 -6.78 14.32 11.67
C LYS A 177 -7.72 13.17 11.96
N ILE A 178 -7.18 12.07 12.48
CA ILE A 178 -7.95 10.92 12.94
C ILE A 178 -7.73 10.71 14.43
N GLU A 179 -8.84 10.61 15.15
CA GLU A 179 -8.88 10.24 16.55
C GLU A 179 -9.61 8.90 16.73
N TYR A 180 -9.06 8.07 17.62
CA TYR A 180 -9.63 6.78 18.02
C TYR A 180 -9.58 6.69 19.54
N GLU A 181 -10.72 6.38 20.17
CA GLU A 181 -10.87 6.32 21.63
C GLU A 181 -10.35 7.59 22.35
N GLY A 182 -10.59 8.76 21.75
CA GLY A 182 -10.17 10.06 22.29
C GLY A 182 -8.69 10.40 22.11
N SER A 183 -7.89 9.51 21.49
CA SER A 183 -6.48 9.74 21.19
C SER A 183 -6.28 10.08 19.71
N LYS A 184 -5.45 11.09 19.43
CA LYS A 184 -5.01 11.40 18.06
C LYS A 184 -4.05 10.30 17.58
N ILE A 185 -4.46 9.55 16.57
CA ILE A 185 -3.67 8.44 16.00
C ILE A 185 -2.99 8.81 14.68
N PHE A 186 -3.52 9.80 13.95
CA PHE A 186 -2.97 10.24 12.66
C PHE A 186 -3.18 11.74 12.47
N GLU A 187 -2.19 12.40 11.88
CA GLU A 187 -2.33 13.77 11.40
C GLU A 187 -1.38 14.01 10.22
N LEU A 188 -1.95 14.40 9.08
CA LEU A 188 -1.18 14.74 7.90
C LEU A 188 -1.94 15.76 7.04
N GLU A 189 -1.21 16.77 6.56
CA GLU A 189 -1.68 17.66 5.51
C GLU A 189 -1.01 17.26 4.19
N TRP A 190 -1.82 17.09 3.14
CA TRP A 190 -1.27 17.03 1.79
C TRP A 190 -1.14 18.43 1.18
N HIS A 191 -0.29 18.57 0.18
CA HIS A 191 -0.27 19.71 -0.75
C HIS A 191 -0.31 19.22 -2.20
N SER A 192 -0.38 20.12 -3.18
CA SER A 192 -0.43 19.77 -4.60
C SER A 192 -1.61 18.88 -4.99
N GLY A 193 -2.70 18.93 -4.20
CA GLY A 193 -3.83 18.03 -4.37
C GLY A 193 -4.63 18.27 -5.66
N LEU A 194 -4.63 19.49 -6.22
CA LEU A 194 -5.29 19.75 -7.50
C LEU A 194 -4.52 19.10 -8.67
N ALA A 195 -3.19 19.16 -8.64
CA ALA A 195 -2.34 18.49 -9.62
C ALA A 195 -2.46 16.97 -9.49
N ALA A 196 -2.55 16.45 -8.27
CA ALA A 196 -2.78 15.04 -8.03
C ALA A 196 -4.14 14.56 -8.53
N ARG A 197 -5.20 15.35 -8.29
CA ARG A 197 -6.54 15.10 -8.82
C ARG A 197 -6.54 15.01 -10.34
N ASP A 198 -5.82 15.91 -11.01
CA ASP A 198 -5.78 15.94 -12.47
C ASP A 198 -4.96 14.77 -13.05
N MET A 199 -3.91 14.32 -12.35
CA MET A 199 -3.21 13.07 -12.70
C MET A 199 -4.09 11.84 -12.49
N LEU A 200 -4.83 11.78 -11.39
CA LEU A 200 -5.75 10.67 -11.10
C LEU A 200 -6.85 10.58 -12.17
N LYS A 201 -7.39 11.71 -12.64
CA LYS A 201 -8.33 11.77 -13.77
C LYS A 201 -7.76 11.17 -15.06
N LYS A 202 -6.46 11.31 -15.34
CA LYS A 202 -5.82 10.69 -16.51
C LYS A 202 -5.83 9.17 -16.38
N CYS A 203 -5.47 8.66 -15.21
CA CYS A 203 -5.55 7.22 -14.94
C CYS A 203 -6.97 6.71 -15.17
N LEU A 204 -7.99 7.39 -14.63
CA LEU A 204 -9.40 6.99 -14.76
C LEU A 204 -9.90 6.98 -16.21
N LYS A 205 -9.21 7.68 -17.12
CA LYS A 205 -9.46 7.64 -18.58
C LYS A 205 -8.70 6.50 -19.29
N GLY A 206 -7.95 5.69 -18.56
CA GLY A 206 -7.14 4.59 -19.08
C GLY A 206 -5.72 4.99 -19.49
N GLU A 207 -5.26 6.20 -19.16
CA GLU A 207 -3.88 6.61 -19.43
C GLU A 207 -2.91 5.94 -18.45
N ASN A 208 -1.72 5.56 -18.91
CA ASN A 208 -0.68 5.01 -18.04
C ASN A 208 -0.05 6.12 -17.18
N VAL A 209 -0.24 6.01 -15.87
CA VAL A 209 0.31 6.92 -14.86
C VAL A 209 1.33 6.26 -13.93
N ASP A 210 1.70 5.00 -14.18
CA ASP A 210 2.55 4.22 -13.28
C ASP A 210 3.91 4.90 -13.09
N GLY A 211 4.28 5.11 -11.82
CA GLY A 211 5.54 5.74 -11.44
C GLY A 211 5.60 7.25 -11.70
N LYS A 212 4.48 7.88 -12.09
CA LYS A 212 4.38 9.35 -12.13
C LYS A 212 4.34 9.89 -10.70
N GLU A 213 4.92 11.08 -10.54
CA GLU A 213 4.98 11.79 -9.27
C GLU A 213 4.56 13.25 -9.45
N VAL A 214 3.98 13.83 -8.42
CA VAL A 214 3.74 15.27 -8.28
C VAL A 214 4.34 15.69 -6.95
N MET A 215 5.17 16.73 -6.95
CA MET A 215 5.63 17.36 -5.72
C MET A 215 4.47 18.16 -5.14
#